data_AF-A0A316N6B6-F1
#
_entry.id   AF-A0A316N6B6-F1
#
_cell.length_a   1.000
_cell.length_b   1.000
_cell.length_c   1.000
_cell.angle_alpha   90.00
_cell.angle_beta   90.00
_cell.angle_gamma   90.00
#
_symmetry.space_group_name_H-M   'P 1'
#
loop_
_entity.id
_entity.type
_entity.pdbx_description
1 polymer ?
#
loop_
_entity_poly.entity_id
_entity_poly.type
_entity_poly.pdbx_seq_one_letter_code
_entity_poly.pdbx_strand_id
1 'polypeptide(L)'
;MTAFLRIAGDYTGWNVYRKSVVICDVTEMFIRRALPPKSRTVDQMRQAARSCKQNIVEGSADSTVSTEMCIKLLGVAKGSLRELLEDFRDYLRQNKLQIWDVNDPRTLQVRNFCASNDDPYIFV
;
A
#
# COMPACT_ATOMS: atom_id res chain seq x y z
N MET A 1 -6.44 -9.22 37.24
CA MET A 1 -7.23 -8.13 36.64
C MET A 1 -7.51 -8.48 35.20
N THR A 2 -8.75 -8.87 34.89
CA THR A 2 -9.23 -9.10 33.53
C THR A 2 -9.52 -7.75 32.89
N ALA A 3 -8.68 -7.32 31.94
CA ALA A 3 -8.91 -6.08 31.21
C ALA A 3 -10.22 -6.21 30.41
N PHE A 4 -11.18 -5.31 30.68
CA PHE A 4 -12.52 -5.30 30.07
C PHE A 4 -12.48 -5.12 28.54
N LEU A 5 -11.38 -4.60 27.99
CA LEU A 5 -11.12 -4.50 26.56
C LEU A 5 -9.68 -4.91 26.26
N ARG A 6 -9.47 -5.80 25.29
CA ARG A 6 -8.14 -6.03 24.70
C ARG A 6 -7.83 -4.82 23.84
N ILE A 7 -6.90 -3.98 24.30
CA ILE A 7 -6.39 -2.83 23.56
C ILE A 7 -5.89 -3.32 22.20
N ALA A 8 -6.27 -2.62 21.13
CA ALA A 8 -5.79 -2.85 19.79
C ALA A 8 -4.27 -3.00 19.81
N GLY A 9 -3.75 -4.08 19.23
CA GLY A 9 -2.32 -4.35 19.21
C GLY A 9 -1.56 -3.26 18.46
N ASP A 10 -0.28 -3.07 18.81
CA ASP A 10 0.60 -2.17 18.09
C ASP A 10 0.77 -2.64 16.63
N TYR A 11 0.09 -1.96 15.71
CA TYR A 11 0.10 -2.28 14.29
C TYR A 11 1.42 -1.92 13.61
N THR A 12 2.28 -1.12 14.24
CA THR A 12 3.57 -0.71 13.64
C THR A 12 4.51 -1.90 13.44
N GLY A 13 4.35 -2.93 14.28
CA GLY A 13 5.02 -4.22 14.16
C GLY A 13 4.47 -5.14 13.06
N TRP A 14 3.36 -4.80 12.40
CA TRP A 14 2.74 -5.67 11.40
C TRP A 14 3.35 -5.47 10.02
N ASN A 15 3.69 -6.58 9.36
CA ASN A 15 4.26 -6.56 8.02
C ASN A 15 3.36 -5.84 7.00
N VAL A 16 2.03 -6.01 7.10
CA VAL A 16 1.06 -5.38 6.20
C VAL A 16 1.07 -3.86 6.32
N TYR A 17 1.19 -3.34 7.55
CA TYR A 17 1.29 -1.91 7.81
C TYR A 17 2.62 -1.37 7.26
N ARG A 18 3.74 -2.01 7.61
CA ARG A 18 5.06 -1.57 7.11
C ARG A 18 5.13 -1.58 5.59
N LYS A 19 4.60 -2.61 4.92
CA LYS A 19 4.50 -2.64 3.45
C LYS A 19 3.61 -1.53 2.89
N SER A 20 2.55 -1.12 3.59
CA SER A 20 1.75 0.03 3.16
C SER A 20 2.52 1.36 3.25
N VAL A 21 3.47 1.48 4.18
CA VAL A 21 4.42 2.61 4.24
C VAL A 21 5.36 2.56 3.05
N VAL A 22 5.98 1.40 2.76
CA VAL A 22 6.83 1.21 1.57
C VAL A 22 6.09 1.63 0.29
N ILE A 23 4.84 1.19 0.12
CA ILE A 23 4.02 1.55 -1.03
C ILE A 23 3.81 3.07 -1.11
N CYS A 24 3.55 3.76 0.02
CA CYS A 24 3.45 5.22 0.02
C CYS A 24 4.73 5.89 -0.50
N ASP A 25 5.88 5.45 -0.01
CA ASP A 25 7.16 6.08 -0.31
C ASP A 25 7.60 5.82 -1.76
N VAL A 26 7.49 4.57 -2.23
CA VAL A 26 7.77 4.20 -3.62
C VAL A 26 6.81 4.88 -4.60
N THR A 27 5.53 5.03 -4.24
CA THR A 27 4.58 5.81 -5.05
C THR A 27 5.01 7.28 -5.12
N GLU A 28 5.45 7.89 -4.02
CA GLU A 28 5.93 9.28 -4.04
C GLU A 28 7.20 9.43 -4.91
N MET A 29 8.13 8.48 -4.86
CA MET A 29 9.29 8.45 -5.74
C MET A 29 8.88 8.35 -7.22
N PHE A 30 7.95 7.44 -7.53
CA PHE A 30 7.45 7.25 -8.88
C PHE A 30 6.77 8.51 -9.41
N ILE A 31 5.79 9.06 -8.70
CA ILE A 31 5.01 10.21 -9.19
C ILE A 31 5.88 11.47 -9.35
N ARG A 32 6.94 11.64 -8.54
CA ARG A 32 7.91 12.74 -8.70
C ARG A 32 8.80 12.60 -9.93
N ARG A 33 9.13 11.36 -10.31
CA ARG A 33 10.05 11.08 -11.42
C ARG A 33 9.32 10.93 -12.76
N ALA A 34 8.14 10.32 -12.73
CA ALA A 34 7.47 9.77 -13.90
C ALA A 34 6.32 10.63 -14.41
N LEU A 35 5.73 11.49 -13.56
CA LEU A 35 4.52 12.26 -13.88
C LEU A 35 4.77 13.77 -13.84
N PRO A 36 4.03 14.54 -14.67
CA PRO A 36 4.03 16.00 -14.57
C PRO A 36 3.61 16.47 -13.17
N PRO A 37 4.34 17.43 -12.56
CA PRO A 37 3.96 18.00 -11.27
C PRO A 37 2.53 18.55 -11.30
N LYS A 38 1.81 18.38 -10.18
CA LYS A 38 0.45 18.91 -9.96
C LYS A 38 -0.61 18.39 -10.95
N SER A 39 -0.40 17.22 -11.55
CA SER A 39 -1.43 16.56 -12.36
C SER A 39 -2.46 15.82 -11.51
N ARG A 40 -3.68 15.66 -12.01
CA ARG A 40 -4.74 14.92 -11.32
C ARG A 40 -4.33 13.48 -11.00
N THR A 41 -3.58 12.84 -11.89
CA THR A 41 -3.05 11.48 -11.69
C THR A 41 -2.11 11.39 -10.49
N VAL A 42 -1.24 12.40 -10.28
CA VAL A 42 -0.36 12.47 -9.11
C VAL A 42 -1.18 12.48 -7.81
N ASP A 43 -2.26 13.26 -7.78
CA ASP A 43 -3.13 13.33 -6.59
C ASP A 43 -3.90 12.02 -6.35
N GLN A 44 -4.38 11.38 -7.42
CA GLN A 44 -5.10 10.11 -7.35
C GLN A 44 -4.21 8.99 -6.81
N MET A 45 -3.02 8.80 -7.40
CA MET A 45 -2.08 7.77 -6.95
C MET A 45 -1.62 8.00 -5.51
N ARG A 46 -1.31 9.25 -5.14
CA ARG A 46 -0.94 9.61 -3.76
C ARG A 46 -2.08 9.31 -2.79
N GLN A 47 -3.31 9.66 -3.16
CA GLN A 47 -4.48 9.43 -2.31
C GLN A 47 -4.76 7.94 -2.14
N ALA A 48 -4.67 7.13 -3.20
CA ALA A 48 -4.85 5.69 -3.13
C ALA A 48 -3.82 5.01 -2.20
N ALA A 49 -2.54 5.36 -2.34
CA ALA A 49 -1.49 4.86 -1.46
C ALA A 49 -1.73 5.24 0.01
N ARG A 50 -2.05 6.52 0.27
CA ARG A 50 -2.35 7.01 1.64
C ARG A 50 -3.60 6.36 2.22
N SER A 51 -4.65 6.21 1.43
CA SER A 51 -5.92 5.59 1.83
C SER A 51 -5.69 4.17 2.34
N CYS A 52 -4.88 3.37 1.63
CA CYS A 52 -4.53 2.02 2.08
C CYS A 52 -3.95 2.02 3.50
N LYS A 53 -2.90 2.81 3.73
CA LYS A 53 -2.23 2.89 5.03
C LYS A 53 -3.18 3.38 6.13
N GLN A 54 -3.95 4.44 5.88
CA GLN A 54 -4.85 5.02 6.88
C GLN A 54 -5.98 4.06 7.28
N ASN A 55 -6.58 3.35 6.32
CA ASN A 55 -7.62 2.37 6.61
C ASN A 55 -7.09 1.17 7.43
N ILE A 56 -5.82 0.79 7.28
CA ILE A 56 -5.17 -0.22 8.15
C ILE A 56 -5.05 0.31 9.58
N VAL A 57 -4.63 1.57 9.75
CA VAL A 57 -4.49 2.21 11.07
C VAL A 57 -5.85 2.31 11.76
N GLU A 58 -6.85 2.86 11.08
CA GLU A 58 -8.20 3.04 11.60
C GLU A 58 -8.85 1.68 11.92
N GLY A 59 -8.78 0.72 11.00
CA GLY A 59 -9.33 -0.61 11.21
C GLY A 59 -8.66 -1.36 12.36
N SER A 60 -7.36 -1.16 12.56
CA SER A 60 -6.65 -1.73 13.69
C SER A 60 -7.07 -1.10 15.02
N ALA A 61 -7.12 0.24 15.08
CA ALA A 61 -7.48 0.97 16.30
C ALA A 61 -8.92 0.67 16.76
N ASP A 62 -9.86 0.55 15.82
CA ASP A 62 -11.28 0.33 16.11
C ASP A 62 -11.66 -1.15 16.29
N SER A 63 -10.74 -2.08 16.04
CA SER A 63 -10.99 -3.53 16.16
C SER A 63 -11.44 -3.97 17.55
N THR A 64 -11.01 -3.23 18.59
CA THR A 64 -11.45 -3.42 19.98
C THR A 64 -12.92 -3.07 20.20
N VAL A 65 -13.47 -2.18 19.35
CA VAL A 65 -14.85 -1.67 19.43
C VAL A 65 -15.77 -2.41 18.45
N SER A 66 -15.32 -2.66 17.22
CA SER A 66 -16.11 -3.35 16.19
C SER A 66 -15.24 -4.11 15.19
N THR A 67 -15.39 -5.45 15.20
CA THR A 67 -14.78 -6.33 14.18
C THR A 67 -15.34 -6.07 12.79
N GLU A 68 -16.64 -5.75 12.68
CA GLU A 68 -17.28 -5.46 11.38
C GLU A 68 -16.65 -4.24 10.71
N MET A 69 -16.44 -3.16 11.48
CA MET A 69 -15.82 -1.93 10.97
C MET A 69 -14.37 -2.19 10.56
N CYS A 70 -13.63 -2.94 11.37
CA CYS A 70 -12.27 -3.38 11.04
C CYS A 70 -12.21 -4.11 9.69
N ILE A 71 -13.07 -5.11 9.48
CA ILE A 71 -13.14 -5.87 8.22
C ILE A 71 -13.47 -4.95 7.03
N LYS A 72 -14.43 -4.02 7.22
CA LYS A 72 -14.82 -3.06 6.18
C LYS A 72 -13.65 -2.16 5.78
N LEU A 73 -12.94 -1.59 6.74
CA LEU A 73 -11.78 -0.72 6.49
C LEU A 73 -10.63 -1.47 5.83
N LEU A 74 -10.34 -2.71 6.24
CA LEU A 74 -9.37 -3.56 5.55
C LEU A 74 -9.80 -3.87 4.10
N GLY A 75 -11.10 -4.00 3.85
CA GLY A 75 -11.67 -4.09 2.51
C GLY A 75 -11.39 -2.84 1.66
N VAL A 76 -11.59 -1.64 2.23
CA VAL A 76 -11.26 -0.36 1.58
C VAL A 76 -9.76 -0.26 1.32
N ALA A 77 -8.92 -0.63 2.28
CA ALA A 77 -7.46 -0.60 2.11
C ALA A 77 -7.00 -1.45 0.92
N LYS A 78 -7.57 -2.65 0.77
CA LYS A 78 -7.32 -3.54 -0.37
C LYS A 78 -7.83 -2.95 -1.69
N GLY A 79 -9.00 -2.30 -1.66
CA GLY A 79 -9.56 -1.59 -2.81
C GLY A 79 -8.62 -0.49 -3.31
N SER A 80 -8.11 0.36 -2.41
CA SER A 80 -7.18 1.44 -2.76
C SER A 80 -5.88 0.92 -3.39
N LEU A 81 -5.35 -0.22 -2.95
CA LEU A 81 -4.17 -0.83 -3.61
C LEU A 81 -4.47 -1.36 -5.00
N ARG A 82 -5.69 -1.81 -5.26
CA ARG A 82 -6.10 -2.25 -6.61
C ARG A 82 -6.17 -1.05 -7.56
N GLU A 83 -6.78 0.05 -7.12
CA GLU A 83 -6.82 1.30 -7.89
C GLU A 83 -5.40 1.78 -8.22
N LEU A 84 -4.52 1.82 -7.21
CA LEU A 84 -3.12 2.22 -7.40
C LEU A 84 -2.37 1.30 -8.39
N LEU A 85 -2.62 -0.01 -8.35
CA LEU A 85 -2.03 -0.95 -9.29
C LEU A 85 -2.50 -0.70 -10.73
N GLU A 86 -3.77 -0.37 -10.92
CA GLU A 86 -4.28 0.01 -12.23
C GLU A 86 -3.66 1.32 -12.72
N ASP A 87 -3.46 2.32 -11.85
CA ASP A 87 -2.76 3.55 -12.21
C ASP A 87 -1.32 3.30 -12.72
N PHE A 88 -0.58 2.40 -12.05
CA PHE A 88 0.76 1.98 -12.53
C PHE A 88 0.70 1.28 -13.89
N ARG A 89 -0.27 0.38 -14.08
CA ARG A 89 -0.46 -0.33 -15.36
C ARG A 89 -0.84 0.61 -16.49
N ASP A 90 -1.71 1.57 -16.21
CA ASP A 90 -2.11 2.58 -17.17
C ASP A 90 -0.95 3.47 -17.56
N TYR A 91 -0.11 3.89 -16.61
CA TYR A 91 1.11 4.61 -16.93
C TYR A 91 2.00 3.81 -17.90
N LEU A 92 2.29 2.54 -17.59
CA LEU A 92 3.13 1.70 -18.44
C LEU A 92 2.53 1.55 -19.84
N ARG A 93 1.23 1.26 -19.94
CA ARG A 93 0.51 1.10 -21.21
C ARG A 93 0.52 2.37 -22.05
N GLN A 94 0.17 3.52 -21.46
CA GLN A 94 0.09 4.80 -22.15
C GLN A 94 1.46 5.27 -22.66
N ASN A 95 2.54 4.90 -21.97
CA ASN A 95 3.91 5.21 -22.34
C ASN A 95 4.61 4.11 -23.16
N LYS A 96 3.88 3.06 -23.59
CA LYS A 96 4.40 1.93 -24.37
C LYS A 96 5.58 1.21 -23.69
N LEU A 97 5.56 1.14 -22.36
CA LEU A 97 6.53 0.43 -21.56
C LEU A 97 6.08 -1.02 -21.36
N GLN A 98 7.04 -1.95 -21.38
CA GLN A 98 6.74 -3.37 -21.20
C GLN A 98 6.24 -3.65 -19.78
N ILE A 99 5.08 -4.28 -19.67
CA ILE A 99 4.62 -4.92 -18.44
C ILE A 99 5.24 -6.32 -18.39
N TRP A 100 5.99 -6.62 -17.33
CA TRP A 100 6.64 -7.91 -17.17
C TRP A 100 5.62 -8.99 -16.78
N ASP A 101 5.76 -10.18 -17.37
CA ASP A 101 4.94 -11.34 -17.01
C ASP A 101 5.18 -11.77 -15.55
N VAL A 102 4.23 -12.48 -14.96
CA VAL A 102 4.35 -13.01 -13.60
C VAL A 102 5.55 -13.97 -13.44
N ASN A 103 5.94 -14.65 -14.52
CA ASN A 103 7.07 -15.58 -14.55
C ASN A 103 8.37 -14.95 -15.09
N ASP A 104 8.38 -13.65 -15.42
CA ASP A 104 9.59 -12.96 -15.85
C ASP A 104 10.64 -12.98 -14.71
N PRO A 105 11.92 -13.30 -14.99
CA PRO A 105 12.96 -13.34 -13.96
C PRO A 105 13.06 -12.05 -13.13
N ARG A 106 12.80 -10.89 -13.74
CA ARG A 106 12.80 -9.58 -13.06
C ARG A 106 11.61 -9.45 -12.12
N THR A 107 10.43 -9.89 -12.55
CA THR A 107 9.24 -9.95 -11.69
C THR A 107 9.47 -10.84 -10.48
N LEU A 108 10.03 -12.03 -10.69
CA LEU A 108 10.34 -12.97 -9.61
C LEU A 108 11.36 -12.40 -8.62
N GLN A 109 12.42 -11.74 -9.11
CA GLN A 109 13.43 -11.10 -8.28
C GLN A 109 12.83 -10.00 -7.39
N VAL A 110 12.02 -9.11 -7.98
CA VAL A 110 11.34 -8.03 -7.22
C VAL A 110 10.37 -8.63 -6.21
N ARG A 111 9.58 -9.65 -6.58
CA ARG A 111 8.64 -10.30 -5.65
C ARG A 111 9.36 -10.96 -4.47
N ASN A 112 10.47 -11.64 -4.72
CA ASN A 112 11.27 -12.26 -3.65
C ASN A 112 11.84 -11.20 -2.71
N PHE A 113 12.41 -10.12 -3.26
CA PHE A 113 12.89 -8.99 -2.47
C PHE A 113 11.77 -8.39 -1.61
N CYS A 114 10.61 -8.09 -2.22
CA CYS A 114 9.46 -7.54 -1.52
C CYS A 114 8.84 -8.54 -0.53
N ALA A 115 9.03 -9.84 -0.68
CA ALA A 115 8.53 -10.83 0.29
C ALA A 115 9.39 -10.83 1.56
N SER A 116 10.71 -10.76 1.39
CA SER A 116 11.68 -10.81 2.50
C SER A 116 11.93 -9.46 3.17
N ASN A 117 11.50 -8.34 2.58
CA ASN A 117 11.73 -7.00 3.12
C ASN A 117 10.42 -6.23 3.31
N ASP A 118 10.27 -5.56 4.45
CA ASP A 118 9.18 -4.61 4.70
C ASP A 118 9.63 -3.34 5.43
N ASP A 119 10.94 -3.17 5.68
CA ASP A 119 11.49 -1.93 6.21
C ASP A 119 11.54 -0.86 5.11
N PRO A 120 10.82 0.28 5.26
CA PRO A 120 10.85 1.38 4.30
C PRO A 120 12.26 1.87 3.96
N TYR A 121 13.18 1.90 4.92
CA TYR A 121 14.53 2.42 4.70
C TYR A 121 15.37 1.59 3.70
N ILE A 122 14.94 0.37 3.38
CA ILE A 122 15.61 -0.49 2.39
C ILE A 122 15.16 -0.14 0.95
N PHE A 123 14.04 0.57 0.79
CA PHE A 123 13.43 0.86 -0.53
C PHE A 123 13.68 2.29 -1.05
N VAL A 124 14.08 3.22 -0.18
CA VAL A 124 14.32 4.64 -0.50
C VAL A 124 15.80 5.01 -0.54
#